data_AF-A0A3D0T2R4-F1
#
_entry.id   AF-A0A3D0T2R4-F1
#
_cell.length_a   1.000
_cell.length_b   1.000
_cell.length_c   1.000
_cell.angle_alpha   90.00
_cell.angle_beta   90.00
_cell.angle_gamma   90.00
#
_symmetry.space_group_name_H-M   'P 1'
#
loop_
_entity.id
_entity.type
_entity.pdbx_description
1 polymer ?
#
loop_
_entity_poly.entity_id
_entity_poly.type
_entity_poly.pdbx_seq_one_letter_code
_entity_poly.pdbx_strand_id
1 'polypeptide(L)'
;LAVAPQARGQGMAEAIIGYLEKRASKRGKRYMRLEVAEHNASAIRLYTRLGFESFAVTPHYYEDDATAIRMQKALPLDTPDIQHRLCPWYQQSTAFTCGPASLMMAMAMIDPSVRLSQAEEFAIWRESNTVYMTSGPAGTHPLGLAMSAMERGFDVKVYLSHEGPLFVDGVRNEHKRQTLAIVEQQFLVEAEARQVPVFYSNWLDILDKEANAPHSALMCLISTYRLDRSKAPHWVVLTGTDDHCVYIHDPDPDTDTAVSRILDYQHVPVAREDFQRMTSYGKRRVQAAIVLRRRLPELGSGELMCSDFDLAV
;
A
#
# COMPACT_ATOMS: atom_id res chain seq x y z
N LEU A 1 -31.59 11.45 9.24
CA LEU A 1 -31.58 12.80 8.62
C LEU A 1 -32.82 13.57 9.04
N ALA A 2 -32.66 14.75 9.66
CA ALA A 2 -33.79 15.59 10.03
C ALA A 2 -34.27 16.40 8.81
N VAL A 3 -35.04 15.77 7.93
CA VAL A 3 -35.80 16.46 6.88
C VAL A 3 -37.16 16.84 7.47
N ALA A 4 -37.53 18.12 7.35
CA ALA A 4 -38.83 18.62 7.79
C ALA A 4 -39.97 17.76 7.21
N PRO A 5 -41.04 17.45 7.99
CA PRO A 5 -42.11 16.56 7.53
C PRO A 5 -42.70 16.94 6.17
N GLN A 6 -42.82 18.25 5.90
CA GLN A 6 -43.38 18.80 4.66
C GLN A 6 -42.48 18.56 3.43
N ALA A 7 -41.20 18.28 3.62
CA ALA A 7 -40.21 18.06 2.55
C ALA A 7 -39.88 16.56 2.33
N ARG A 8 -40.58 15.65 3.02
CA ARG A 8 -40.38 14.20 2.85
C ARG A 8 -40.92 13.75 1.49
N GLY A 9 -40.28 12.73 0.90
CA GLY A 9 -40.67 12.19 -0.42
C GLY A 9 -40.21 13.04 -1.62
N GLN A 10 -39.62 14.21 -1.41
CA GLN A 10 -39.18 15.13 -2.48
C GLN A 10 -37.68 14.99 -2.83
N GLY A 11 -37.03 13.88 -2.47
CA GLY A 11 -35.60 13.66 -2.77
C GLY A 11 -34.62 14.49 -1.94
N MET A 12 -35.07 15.30 -0.98
CA MET A 12 -34.20 16.20 -0.20
C MET A 12 -33.08 15.48 0.56
N ALA A 13 -33.38 14.32 1.16
CA ALA A 13 -32.38 13.55 1.90
C ALA A 13 -31.24 13.07 0.98
N GLU A 14 -31.57 12.62 -0.22
CA GLU A 14 -30.61 12.22 -1.25
C GLU A 14 -29.78 13.41 -1.74
N ALA A 15 -30.40 14.57 -1.97
CA ALA A 15 -29.69 15.79 -2.33
C ALA A 15 -28.69 16.25 -1.25
N ILE A 16 -29.07 16.20 0.02
CA ILE A 16 -28.19 16.54 1.14
C ILE A 16 -27.01 15.58 1.19
N ILE A 17 -27.26 14.27 1.12
CA ILE A 17 -26.20 13.25 1.15
C ILE A 17 -25.26 13.45 -0.04
N GLY A 18 -25.78 13.60 -1.26
CA GLY A 18 -24.96 13.84 -2.45
C GLY A 18 -24.13 15.13 -2.38
N TYR A 19 -24.67 16.20 -1.77
CA TYR A 19 -23.89 17.42 -1.52
C TYR A 19 -22.76 17.20 -0.51
N LEU A 20 -23.05 16.50 0.59
CA LEU A 20 -22.05 16.16 1.59
C LEU A 20 -20.98 15.23 1.01
N GLU A 21 -21.35 14.26 0.17
CA GLU A 21 -20.43 13.34 -0.50
C GLU A 21 -19.45 14.12 -1.39
N LYS A 22 -19.95 15.04 -2.22
CA LYS A 22 -19.11 15.91 -3.05
C LYS A 22 -18.19 16.79 -2.21
N ARG A 23 -18.71 17.41 -1.14
CA ARG A 23 -17.91 18.27 -0.26
C ARG A 23 -16.85 17.48 0.50
N ALA A 24 -17.16 16.27 0.93
CA ALA A 24 -16.22 15.37 1.60
C ALA A 24 -15.14 14.90 0.62
N SER A 25 -15.52 14.50 -0.61
CA SER A 25 -14.60 14.11 -1.69
C SER A 25 -13.63 15.25 -2.04
N LYS A 26 -14.14 16.48 -2.23
CA LYS A 26 -13.32 17.69 -2.45
C LYS A 26 -12.36 18.04 -1.32
N ARG A 27 -12.58 17.50 -0.11
CA ARG A 27 -11.70 17.67 1.06
C ARG A 27 -10.83 16.44 1.31
N GLY A 28 -10.67 15.58 0.30
CA GLY A 28 -9.86 14.36 0.36
C GLY A 28 -10.40 13.29 1.31
N LYS A 29 -11.70 13.34 1.68
CA LYS A 29 -12.31 12.30 2.53
C LYS A 29 -12.77 11.12 1.67
N ARG A 30 -12.60 9.92 2.22
CA ARG A 30 -12.70 8.66 1.46
C ARG A 30 -13.84 7.77 1.87
N TYR A 31 -14.29 7.95 3.10
CA TYR A 31 -15.47 7.29 3.59
C TYR A 31 -16.38 8.34 4.18
N MET A 32 -17.65 8.25 3.83
CA MET A 32 -18.71 8.87 4.62
C MET A 32 -19.28 7.80 5.53
N ARG A 33 -19.44 8.13 6.82
CA ARG A 33 -20.05 7.26 7.82
C ARG A 33 -21.31 7.92 8.37
N LEU A 34 -22.27 7.09 8.71
CA LEU A 34 -23.51 7.51 9.34
C LEU A 34 -24.01 6.43 10.30
N GLU A 35 -24.84 6.87 11.24
CA GLU A 35 -25.58 6.05 12.16
C GLU A 35 -27.08 6.13 11.83
N VAL A 36 -27.76 4.99 11.89
CA VAL A 36 -29.21 4.90 11.69
C VAL A 36 -29.83 3.95 12.70
N ALA A 37 -30.94 4.36 13.32
CA ALA A 37 -31.68 3.48 14.25
C ALA A 37 -32.17 2.23 13.52
N GLU A 38 -32.04 1.06 14.15
CA GLU A 38 -32.37 -0.24 13.56
C GLU A 38 -33.82 -0.33 13.06
N HIS A 39 -34.75 0.37 13.73
CA HIS A 39 -36.16 0.40 13.37
C HIS A 39 -36.48 1.40 12.24
N ASN A 40 -35.52 2.20 11.78
CA ASN A 40 -35.73 3.20 10.73
C ASN A 40 -35.54 2.61 9.31
N ALA A 41 -36.43 1.68 8.94
CA ALA A 41 -36.36 0.96 7.68
C ALA A 41 -36.37 1.87 6.44
N SER A 42 -37.01 3.05 6.52
CA SER A 42 -37.01 4.01 5.41
C SER A 42 -35.64 4.64 5.17
N ALA A 43 -34.93 5.02 6.23
CA ALA A 43 -33.59 5.60 6.12
C ALA A 43 -32.58 4.53 5.70
N ILE A 44 -32.66 3.31 6.25
CA ILE A 44 -31.82 2.18 5.85
C ILE A 44 -31.93 1.94 4.34
N ARG A 45 -33.16 1.82 3.81
CA ARG A 45 -33.38 1.64 2.35
C ARG A 45 -32.83 2.79 1.51
N LEU A 46 -32.90 4.03 2.01
CA LEU A 46 -32.31 5.17 1.32
C LEU A 46 -30.79 5.03 1.27
N TYR A 47 -30.14 4.82 2.41
CA TYR A 47 -28.69 4.73 2.50
C TYR A 47 -28.14 3.57 1.68
N THR A 48 -28.77 2.39 1.74
CA THR A 48 -28.41 1.24 0.89
C THR A 48 -28.48 1.58 -0.60
N ARG A 49 -29.55 2.26 -1.04
CA ARG A 49 -29.68 2.69 -2.44
C ARG A 49 -28.62 3.69 -2.86
N LEU A 50 -28.19 4.54 -1.93
CA LEU A 50 -27.10 5.50 -2.15
C LEU A 50 -25.71 4.83 -2.10
N GLY A 51 -25.61 3.54 -1.82
CA GLY A 51 -24.36 2.78 -1.81
C GLY A 51 -23.66 2.74 -0.44
N PHE A 52 -24.37 3.05 0.65
CA PHE A 52 -23.88 2.80 2.00
C PHE A 52 -24.12 1.35 2.41
N GLU A 53 -23.17 0.78 3.13
CA GLU A 53 -23.23 -0.58 3.66
C GLU A 53 -22.97 -0.61 5.16
N SER A 54 -23.63 -1.52 5.87
CA SER A 54 -23.46 -1.70 7.31
C SER A 54 -22.10 -2.34 7.63
N PHE A 55 -21.37 -1.78 8.59
CA PHE A 55 -20.07 -2.32 9.02
C PHE A 55 -19.98 -2.55 10.53
N ALA A 56 -20.90 -2.00 11.33
CA ALA A 56 -20.95 -2.22 12.77
C ALA A 56 -22.35 -1.94 13.33
N VAL A 57 -22.58 -2.42 14.55
CA VAL A 57 -23.81 -2.20 15.32
C VAL A 57 -23.43 -1.69 16.71
N THR A 58 -24.14 -0.70 17.23
CA THR A 58 -23.92 -0.12 18.57
C THR A 58 -25.22 -0.16 19.37
N PRO A 59 -25.34 -1.08 20.35
CA PRO A 59 -26.50 -1.13 21.24
C PRO A 59 -26.64 0.14 22.09
N HIS A 60 -27.86 0.46 22.52
CA HIS A 60 -28.15 1.57 23.44
C HIS A 60 -27.57 2.92 22.99
N TYR A 61 -27.62 3.21 21.68
CA TYR A 61 -26.95 4.39 21.10
C TYR A 61 -27.81 5.65 21.16
N TYR A 62 -29.12 5.49 20.97
CA TYR A 62 -30.08 6.60 20.96
C TYR A 62 -30.71 6.80 22.35
N GLU A 63 -31.27 7.99 22.58
CA GLU A 63 -31.93 8.34 23.86
C GLU A 63 -33.14 7.44 24.19
N ASP A 64 -33.76 6.84 23.17
CA ASP A 64 -34.84 5.86 23.28
C ASP A 64 -34.33 4.41 23.46
N ASP A 65 -33.05 4.26 23.80
CA ASP A 65 -32.35 2.99 23.96
C ASP A 65 -32.19 2.15 22.67
N ALA A 66 -32.54 2.73 21.51
CA ALA A 66 -32.47 2.01 20.24
C ALA A 66 -31.02 1.73 19.80
N THR A 67 -30.85 0.60 19.12
CA THR A 67 -29.58 0.21 18.51
C THR A 67 -29.29 1.05 17.27
N ALA A 68 -28.05 1.53 17.14
CA ALA A 68 -27.56 2.15 15.92
C ALA A 68 -26.87 1.13 15.00
N ILE A 69 -27.33 1.08 13.74
CA ILE A 69 -26.59 0.48 12.64
C ILE A 69 -25.63 1.54 12.10
N ARG A 70 -24.34 1.23 12.09
CA ARG A 70 -23.30 2.08 11.53
C ARG A 70 -23.07 1.67 10.09
N MET A 71 -23.24 2.62 9.17
CA MET A 71 -23.08 2.40 7.74
C MET A 71 -21.96 3.28 7.19
N GLN A 72 -21.30 2.81 6.13
CA GLN A 72 -20.24 3.54 5.44
C GLN A 72 -20.37 3.45 3.92
N LYS A 73 -19.89 4.47 3.21
CA LYS A 73 -19.78 4.50 1.75
C LYS A 73 -18.41 5.05 1.37
N ALA A 74 -17.73 4.36 0.44
CA ALA A 74 -16.52 4.87 -0.19
C ALA A 74 -16.87 6.05 -1.12
N LEU A 75 -16.12 7.14 -0.99
CA LEU A 75 -16.29 8.34 -1.79
C LEU A 75 -15.34 8.30 -2.99
N PRO A 76 -15.81 8.68 -4.20
CA PRO A 76 -14.94 8.78 -5.37
C PRO A 76 -13.90 9.88 -5.14
N LEU A 77 -12.69 9.64 -5.61
CA LEU A 77 -11.65 10.65 -5.64
C LEU A 77 -11.99 11.67 -6.71
N ASP A 78 -12.37 12.86 -6.27
CA ASP A 78 -12.55 14.04 -7.12
C ASP A 78 -11.24 14.85 -7.07
N THR A 79 -10.11 14.18 -7.36
CA THR A 79 -8.78 14.80 -7.49
C THR A 79 -8.46 14.96 -8.98
N PRO A 80 -8.58 16.17 -9.54
CA PRO A 80 -8.36 16.43 -10.97
C PRO A 80 -6.97 16.04 -11.49
N ASP A 81 -5.98 15.91 -10.59
CA ASP A 81 -4.57 15.69 -10.92
C ASP A 81 -4.08 14.24 -10.76
N ILE A 82 -4.89 13.29 -10.26
CA ILE A 82 -4.51 11.86 -10.29
C ILE A 82 -4.86 11.30 -11.67
N GLN A 83 -4.28 11.90 -12.70
CA GLN A 83 -4.38 11.45 -14.06
C GLN A 83 -3.60 10.14 -14.24
N HIS A 84 -4.33 9.06 -14.51
CA HIS A 84 -3.94 7.96 -15.41
C HIS A 84 -2.75 7.06 -15.05
N ARG A 85 -2.29 6.97 -13.80
CA ARG A 85 -1.39 5.87 -13.40
C ARG A 85 -2.19 4.63 -13.01
N LEU A 86 -2.50 3.79 -14.00
CA LEU A 86 -3.17 2.51 -13.79
C LEU A 86 -2.18 1.50 -13.20
N CYS A 87 -2.01 1.51 -11.89
CA CYS A 87 -1.41 0.38 -11.19
C CYS A 87 -2.47 -0.73 -11.09
N PRO A 88 -2.28 -1.91 -11.70
CA PRO A 88 -3.18 -3.02 -11.42
C PRO A 88 -3.06 -3.42 -9.96
N TRP A 89 -4.13 -3.99 -9.42
CA TRP A 89 -4.12 -4.55 -8.06
C TRP A 89 -4.05 -6.07 -8.12
N TYR A 90 -3.22 -6.64 -7.27
CA TYR A 90 -3.04 -8.07 -7.12
C TYR A 90 -3.02 -8.44 -5.64
N GLN A 91 -3.91 -9.35 -5.25
CA GLN A 91 -3.97 -9.90 -3.90
C GLN A 91 -2.85 -10.91 -3.69
N GLN A 92 -2.11 -10.80 -2.59
CA GLN A 92 -1.15 -11.84 -2.22
C GLN A 92 -1.86 -13.18 -1.97
N SER A 93 -1.24 -14.26 -2.41
CA SER A 93 -1.77 -15.61 -2.26
C SER A 93 -1.50 -16.21 -0.88
N THR A 94 -0.48 -15.70 -0.17
CA THR A 94 -0.08 -16.21 1.15
C THR A 94 0.29 -15.06 2.09
N ALA A 95 0.22 -15.30 3.40
CA ALA A 95 0.54 -14.31 4.43
C ALA A 95 2.01 -13.81 4.46
N PHE A 96 2.83 -14.21 3.48
CA PHE A 96 4.26 -13.93 3.42
C PHE A 96 4.74 -13.48 2.04
N THR A 97 3.82 -13.19 1.12
CA THR A 97 4.10 -12.82 -0.27
C THR A 97 3.73 -11.37 -0.61
N CYS A 98 3.57 -10.50 0.40
CA CYS A 98 3.32 -9.07 0.21
C CYS A 98 4.37 -8.36 -0.65
N GLY A 99 5.65 -8.68 -0.44
CA GLY A 99 6.76 -8.15 -1.25
C GLY A 99 6.64 -8.54 -2.73
N PRO A 100 6.56 -9.85 -3.05
CA PRO A 100 6.31 -10.33 -4.41
C PRO A 100 5.07 -9.73 -5.09
N ALA A 101 3.92 -9.70 -4.39
CA ALA A 101 2.70 -9.11 -4.92
C ALA A 101 2.87 -7.61 -5.22
N SER A 102 3.48 -6.86 -4.30
CA SER A 102 3.78 -5.44 -4.49
C SER A 102 4.77 -5.19 -5.64
N LEU A 103 5.78 -6.05 -5.79
CA LEU A 103 6.76 -5.94 -6.87
C LEU A 103 6.11 -6.17 -8.23
N MET A 104 5.25 -7.19 -8.35
CA MET A 104 4.50 -7.44 -9.58
C MET A 104 3.60 -6.27 -9.96
N MET A 105 2.88 -5.69 -8.99
CA MET A 105 2.07 -4.49 -9.22
C MET A 105 2.94 -3.30 -9.67
N ALA A 106 4.09 -3.07 -9.03
CA ALA A 106 5.03 -2.01 -9.39
C ALA A 106 5.62 -2.18 -10.79
N MET A 107 5.98 -3.41 -11.17
CA MET A 107 6.45 -3.73 -12.53
C MET A 107 5.34 -3.52 -13.56
N ALA A 108 4.12 -3.99 -13.29
CA ALA A 108 2.98 -3.86 -14.19
C ALA A 108 2.46 -2.41 -14.32
N MET A 109 2.73 -1.57 -13.32
CA MET A 109 2.49 -0.14 -13.37
C MET A 109 3.38 0.57 -14.40
N ILE A 110 4.58 0.05 -14.66
CA ILE A 110 5.54 0.58 -15.63
C ILE A 110 5.38 -0.10 -17.00
N ASP A 111 5.20 -1.42 -17.01
CA ASP A 111 5.01 -2.24 -18.21
C ASP A 111 3.72 -3.08 -18.09
N PRO A 112 2.62 -2.66 -18.73
CA PRO A 112 1.34 -3.37 -18.70
C PRO A 112 1.37 -4.80 -19.27
N SER A 113 2.46 -5.22 -19.93
CA SER A 113 2.61 -6.60 -20.42
C SER A 113 3.02 -7.60 -19.34
N VAL A 114 3.47 -7.11 -18.17
CA VAL A 114 3.82 -7.95 -17.01
C VAL A 114 2.60 -8.74 -16.55
N ARG A 115 2.74 -10.06 -16.51
CA ARG A 115 1.66 -10.97 -16.10
C ARG A 115 1.66 -11.13 -14.58
N LEU A 116 0.55 -10.72 -13.97
CA LEU A 116 0.29 -10.94 -12.55
C LEU A 116 -0.25 -12.37 -12.38
N SER A 117 0.50 -13.25 -11.72
CA SER A 117 0.08 -14.62 -11.47
C SER A 117 0.72 -15.18 -10.20
N GLN A 118 0.08 -16.17 -9.59
CA GLN A 118 0.61 -16.84 -8.40
C GLN A 118 1.94 -17.58 -8.68
N ALA A 119 2.12 -18.09 -9.90
CA ALA A 119 3.37 -18.70 -10.30
C ALA A 119 4.54 -17.70 -10.27
N GLU A 120 4.28 -16.49 -10.76
CA GLU A 120 5.24 -15.38 -10.78
C GLU A 120 5.50 -14.85 -9.35
N GLU A 121 4.44 -14.69 -8.56
CA GLU A 121 4.51 -14.34 -7.14
C GLU A 121 5.46 -15.27 -6.36
N PHE A 122 5.32 -16.58 -6.55
CA PHE A 122 6.17 -17.57 -5.89
C PHE A 122 7.58 -17.64 -6.46
N ALA A 123 7.78 -17.30 -7.74
CA ALA A 123 9.12 -17.18 -8.32
C ALA A 123 9.88 -16.04 -7.63
N ILE A 124 9.29 -14.85 -7.59
CA ILE A 124 9.87 -13.68 -6.89
C ILE A 124 10.11 -14.01 -5.41
N TRP A 125 9.18 -14.69 -4.74
CA TRP A 125 9.38 -15.10 -3.34
C TRP A 125 10.58 -16.02 -3.17
N ARG A 126 10.75 -17.05 -4.02
CA ARG A 126 11.92 -17.94 -3.94
C ARG A 126 13.23 -17.19 -4.13
N GLU A 127 13.25 -16.18 -4.99
CA GLU A 127 14.43 -15.35 -5.28
C GLU A 127 14.76 -14.34 -4.15
N SER A 128 13.77 -13.95 -3.35
CA SER A 128 13.90 -12.84 -2.39
C SER A 128 13.63 -13.21 -0.93
N ASN A 129 13.27 -14.46 -0.62
CA ASN A 129 12.88 -14.86 0.72
C ASN A 129 14.02 -14.73 1.75
N THR A 130 13.64 -14.44 3.00
CA THR A 130 14.60 -14.32 4.11
C THR A 130 14.75 -15.59 4.94
N VAL A 131 14.14 -16.70 4.53
CA VAL A 131 13.97 -17.99 5.26
C VAL A 131 13.19 -17.89 6.58
N TYR A 132 13.41 -16.84 7.38
CA TYR A 132 12.69 -16.51 8.59
C TYR A 132 12.38 -15.02 8.64
N MET A 133 11.31 -14.64 9.34
CA MET A 133 11.04 -13.25 9.69
C MET A 133 10.42 -13.17 11.07
N THR A 134 11.05 -12.43 11.98
CA THR A 134 10.56 -12.19 13.35
C THR A 134 10.02 -13.46 14.03
N SER A 135 8.70 -13.55 14.25
CA SER A 135 7.97 -14.71 14.79
C SER A 135 7.04 -15.38 13.76
N GLY A 136 6.99 -14.88 12.52
CA GLY A 136 6.07 -15.31 11.47
C GLY A 136 6.74 -16.09 10.32
N PRO A 137 5.99 -16.39 9.25
CA PRO A 137 6.52 -17.01 8.03
C PRO A 137 7.59 -16.11 7.35
N ALA A 138 8.42 -16.72 6.49
CA ALA A 138 9.53 -16.05 5.83
C ALA A 138 9.08 -14.90 4.93
N GLY A 139 9.50 -13.68 5.24
CA GLY A 139 9.24 -12.50 4.40
C GLY A 139 10.22 -12.41 3.24
N THR A 140 10.37 -11.20 2.70
CA THR A 140 11.27 -10.92 1.56
C THR A 140 12.22 -9.76 1.87
N HIS A 141 13.43 -9.87 1.34
CA HIS A 141 14.50 -8.89 1.54
C HIS A 141 14.44 -7.78 0.48
N PRO A 142 14.66 -6.49 0.83
CA PRO A 142 14.66 -5.40 -0.15
C PRO A 142 15.61 -5.64 -1.33
N LEU A 143 16.84 -6.09 -1.06
CA LEU A 143 17.82 -6.39 -2.11
C LEU A 143 17.42 -7.60 -2.96
N GLY A 144 16.81 -8.62 -2.34
CA GLY A 144 16.31 -9.79 -3.08
C GLY A 144 15.19 -9.40 -4.05
N LEU A 145 14.24 -8.55 -3.60
CA LEU A 145 13.20 -8.02 -4.46
C LEU A 145 13.77 -7.15 -5.59
N ALA A 146 14.75 -6.30 -5.28
CA ALA A 146 15.39 -5.44 -6.27
C ALA A 146 16.11 -6.25 -7.36
N MET A 147 16.92 -7.25 -6.97
CA MET A 147 17.57 -8.16 -7.92
C MET A 147 16.55 -8.97 -8.73
N SER A 148 15.47 -9.42 -8.10
CA SER A 148 14.36 -10.10 -8.79
C SER A 148 13.72 -9.23 -9.89
N ALA A 149 13.55 -7.92 -9.64
CA ALA A 149 13.10 -6.98 -10.66
C ALA A 149 14.16 -6.74 -11.76
N MET A 150 15.45 -6.73 -11.41
CA MET A 150 16.53 -6.61 -12.40
C MET A 150 16.57 -7.78 -13.38
N GLU A 151 16.35 -9.01 -12.90
CA GLU A 151 16.21 -10.21 -13.74
C GLU A 151 15.02 -10.12 -14.69
N ARG A 152 14.01 -9.33 -14.34
CA ARG A 152 12.80 -9.08 -15.15
C ARG A 152 12.94 -7.86 -16.06
N GLY A 153 14.13 -7.28 -16.18
CA GLY A 153 14.42 -6.18 -17.10
C GLY A 153 14.03 -4.79 -16.60
N PHE A 154 13.95 -4.60 -15.27
CA PHE A 154 13.75 -3.28 -14.66
C PHE A 154 15.04 -2.73 -14.09
N ASP A 155 15.19 -1.41 -14.14
CA ASP A 155 16.24 -0.72 -13.39
C ASP A 155 15.73 -0.40 -12.00
N VAL A 156 16.59 -0.56 -11.00
CA VAL A 156 16.20 -0.44 -9.58
C VAL A 156 17.12 0.51 -8.82
N LYS A 157 16.56 1.24 -7.86
CA LYS A 157 17.30 1.87 -6.77
C LYS A 157 16.73 1.40 -5.46
N VAL A 158 17.59 1.04 -4.53
CA VAL A 158 17.20 0.60 -3.20
C VAL A 158 17.62 1.66 -2.20
N TYR A 159 16.69 2.11 -1.38
CA TYR A 159 16.96 3.05 -0.30
C TYR A 159 16.78 2.32 1.03
N LEU A 160 17.81 2.37 1.88
CA LEU A 160 17.81 1.73 3.20
C LEU A 160 18.14 2.78 4.27
N SER A 161 17.56 2.64 5.46
CA SER A 161 17.84 3.57 6.56
C SER A 161 19.25 3.42 7.15
N HIS A 162 19.83 2.21 7.11
CA HIS A 162 21.13 1.91 7.72
C HIS A 162 21.84 0.76 6.99
N GLU A 163 23.16 0.71 7.14
CA GLU A 163 23.98 -0.44 6.76
C GLU A 163 23.79 -1.64 7.70
N GLY A 164 24.06 -2.81 7.16
CA GLY A 164 24.03 -4.08 7.87
C GLY A 164 22.63 -4.63 8.10
N PRO A 165 22.47 -5.58 9.04
CA PRO A 165 21.26 -6.38 9.09
C PRO A 165 20.00 -5.61 9.47
N LEU A 166 18.93 -5.76 8.69
CA LEU A 166 17.66 -5.05 8.77
C LEU A 166 16.67 -5.75 9.71
N PHE A 167 16.60 -7.09 9.68
CA PHE A 167 15.51 -7.84 10.34
C PHE A 167 15.95 -8.68 11.54
N VAL A 168 17.24 -8.67 11.87
CA VAL A 168 17.86 -9.53 12.89
C VAL A 168 17.37 -9.24 14.30
N ASP A 169 17.15 -7.98 14.66
CA ASP A 169 16.81 -7.55 16.03
C ASP A 169 15.46 -8.09 16.55
N GLY A 170 14.57 -8.47 15.64
CA GLY A 170 13.25 -9.02 15.97
C GLY A 170 13.28 -10.51 16.32
N VAL A 171 14.39 -11.21 16.09
CA VAL A 171 14.46 -12.68 16.17
C VAL A 171 15.08 -13.13 17.49
N ARG A 172 14.23 -13.67 18.38
CA ARG A 172 14.65 -14.13 19.71
C ARG A 172 15.47 -15.42 19.69
N ASN A 173 15.12 -16.36 18.81
CA ASN A 173 15.80 -17.65 18.71
C ASN A 173 17.17 -17.48 18.04
N GLU A 174 18.23 -17.93 18.70
CA GLU A 174 19.63 -17.77 18.24
C GLU A 174 19.86 -18.38 16.86
N HIS A 175 19.42 -19.63 16.66
CA HIS A 175 19.61 -20.33 15.40
C HIS A 175 18.92 -19.59 14.24
N LYS A 176 17.65 -19.19 14.42
CA LYS A 176 16.93 -18.38 13.42
C LYS A 176 17.63 -17.05 13.14
N ARG A 177 18.21 -16.43 14.16
CA ARG A 177 18.92 -15.15 14.04
C ARG A 177 20.20 -15.31 13.21
N GLN A 178 20.97 -16.37 13.46
CA GLN A 178 22.18 -16.70 12.70
C GLN A 178 21.84 -17.04 11.25
N THR A 179 20.81 -17.84 11.00
CA THR A 179 20.34 -18.13 9.63
C THR A 179 19.96 -16.85 8.89
N LEU A 180 19.18 -15.96 9.52
CA LEU A 180 18.78 -14.69 8.91
C LEU A 180 19.99 -13.80 8.60
N ALA A 181 20.97 -13.72 9.50
CA ALA A 181 22.19 -12.96 9.27
C ALA A 181 23.02 -13.50 8.08
N ILE A 182 23.09 -14.82 7.90
CA ILE A 182 23.77 -15.44 6.75
C ILE A 182 23.04 -15.10 5.45
N VAL A 183 21.72 -15.25 5.41
CA VAL A 183 20.89 -14.94 4.23
C VAL A 183 21.01 -13.47 3.86
N GLU A 184 20.99 -12.58 4.85
CA GLU A 184 21.14 -11.15 4.64
C GLU A 184 22.52 -10.77 4.09
N GLN A 185 23.59 -11.37 4.64
CA GLN A 185 24.94 -11.19 4.11
C GLN A 185 25.05 -11.67 2.65
N GLN A 186 24.39 -12.77 2.31
CA GLN A 186 24.36 -13.27 0.94
C GLN A 186 23.68 -12.26 0.00
N PHE A 187 22.54 -11.69 0.39
CA PHE A 187 21.89 -10.65 -0.41
C PHE A 187 22.77 -9.41 -0.60
N LEU A 188 23.55 -9.00 0.40
CA LEU A 188 24.49 -7.88 0.29
C LEU A 188 25.60 -8.17 -0.73
N VAL A 189 26.25 -9.33 -0.63
CA VAL A 189 27.32 -9.75 -1.55
C VAL A 189 26.81 -9.88 -2.99
N GLU A 190 25.63 -10.48 -3.18
CA GLU A 190 25.04 -10.61 -4.50
C GLU A 190 24.63 -9.24 -5.08
N ALA A 191 24.08 -8.35 -4.25
CA ALA A 191 23.72 -7.00 -4.68
C ALA A 191 24.95 -6.18 -5.11
N GLU A 192 26.05 -6.28 -4.37
CA GLU A 192 27.34 -5.67 -4.75
C GLU A 192 27.86 -6.24 -6.07
N ALA A 193 27.86 -7.58 -6.22
CA ALA A 193 28.31 -8.24 -7.44
C ALA A 193 27.48 -7.88 -8.68
N ARG A 194 26.17 -7.62 -8.50
CA ARG A 194 25.26 -7.16 -9.56
C ARG A 194 25.17 -5.63 -9.67
N GLN A 195 25.97 -4.90 -8.89
CA GLN A 195 26.01 -3.44 -8.86
C GLN A 195 24.63 -2.80 -8.64
N VAL A 196 23.83 -3.38 -7.74
CA VAL A 196 22.54 -2.81 -7.35
C VAL A 196 22.78 -1.41 -6.75
N PRO A 197 22.15 -0.34 -7.26
CA PRO A 197 22.28 1.00 -6.67
C PRO A 197 21.60 1.06 -5.29
N VAL A 198 22.39 1.06 -4.22
CA VAL A 198 21.90 1.14 -2.83
C VAL A 198 22.26 2.48 -2.21
N PHE A 199 21.26 3.18 -1.64
CA PHE A 199 21.43 4.47 -0.99
C PHE A 199 21.04 4.39 0.49
N TYR A 200 21.96 4.77 1.37
CA TYR A 200 21.72 4.86 2.80
C TYR A 200 21.24 6.26 3.19
N SER A 201 19.97 6.57 2.92
CA SER A 201 19.40 7.91 3.10
C SER A 201 17.89 7.88 3.38
N ASN A 202 17.33 9.02 3.78
CA ASN A 202 15.89 9.16 3.99
C ASN A 202 15.16 9.20 2.64
N TRP A 203 14.59 8.06 2.24
CA TRP A 203 13.86 7.96 0.97
C TRP A 203 12.59 8.82 0.91
N LEU A 204 12.06 9.32 2.04
CA LEU A 204 10.92 10.24 2.01
C LEU A 204 11.23 11.52 1.24
N ASP A 205 12.50 11.87 1.08
CA ASP A 205 12.95 13.05 0.31
C ASP A 205 12.70 12.89 -1.20
N ILE A 206 12.59 11.65 -1.70
CA ILE A 206 12.27 11.34 -3.11
C ILE A 206 10.80 10.97 -3.34
N LEU A 207 9.99 10.93 -2.28
CA LEU A 207 8.62 10.38 -2.28
C LEU A 207 7.76 11.00 -3.39
N ASP A 208 7.60 12.32 -3.39
CA ASP A 208 6.70 13.00 -4.33
C ASP A 208 7.18 12.90 -5.77
N LYS A 209 8.51 12.94 -5.96
CA LYS A 209 9.14 12.81 -7.28
C LYS A 209 8.87 11.44 -7.88
N GLU A 210 9.21 10.36 -7.17
CA GLU A 210 9.13 9.01 -7.72
C GLU A 210 7.69 8.47 -7.70
N ALA A 211 6.92 8.79 -6.66
CA ALA A 211 5.54 8.33 -6.56
C ALA A 211 4.61 8.99 -7.59
N ASN A 212 4.99 10.09 -8.24
CA ASN A 212 4.20 10.73 -9.29
C ASN A 212 4.84 10.67 -10.69
N ALA A 213 6.04 10.10 -10.83
CA ALA A 213 6.70 10.00 -12.12
C ALA A 213 6.03 8.95 -13.06
N PRO A 214 5.81 9.26 -14.35
CA PRO A 214 5.02 8.44 -15.27
C PRO A 214 5.64 7.07 -15.63
N HIS A 215 6.96 6.93 -15.53
CA HIS A 215 7.69 5.68 -15.84
C HIS A 215 8.52 5.16 -14.66
N SER A 216 8.14 5.58 -13.45
CA SER A 216 8.71 5.10 -12.21
C SER A 216 7.64 4.33 -11.45
N ALA A 217 8.03 3.43 -10.56
CA ALA A 217 7.17 2.88 -9.53
C ALA A 217 7.95 2.86 -8.21
N LEU A 218 7.27 3.15 -7.11
CA LEU A 218 7.88 3.19 -5.79
C LEU A 218 7.13 2.20 -4.90
N MET A 219 7.85 1.24 -4.34
CA MET A 219 7.32 0.36 -3.29
C MET A 219 8.13 0.53 -2.01
N CYS A 220 7.50 0.34 -0.86
CA CYS A 220 8.17 0.56 0.42
C CYS A 220 7.68 -0.39 1.50
N LEU A 221 8.52 -0.55 2.53
CA LEU A 221 8.14 -1.16 3.78
C LEU A 221 7.34 -0.17 4.64
N ILE A 222 6.21 -0.63 5.13
CA ILE A 222 5.40 0.02 6.16
C ILE A 222 5.20 -0.92 7.34
N SER A 223 4.88 -0.36 8.50
CA SER A 223 4.33 -1.10 9.64
C SER A 223 2.82 -0.97 9.64
N THR A 224 2.12 -2.09 9.55
CA THR A 224 0.65 -2.14 9.66
C THR A 224 0.15 -2.02 11.10
N TYR A 225 1.04 -1.84 12.11
CA TYR A 225 0.65 -1.81 13.53
C TYR A 225 -0.49 -0.82 13.87
N ARG A 226 -0.63 0.29 13.14
CA ARG A 226 -1.74 1.24 13.36
C ARG A 226 -3.02 0.89 12.59
N LEU A 227 -2.95 -0.02 11.63
CA LEU A 227 -4.05 -0.54 10.82
C LEU A 227 -4.62 -1.84 11.41
N ASP A 228 -3.77 -2.80 11.77
CA ASP A 228 -4.16 -4.17 12.18
C ASP A 228 -3.56 -4.62 13.53
N ARG A 229 -2.75 -3.78 14.19
CA ARG A 229 -1.97 -4.09 15.42
C ARG A 229 -0.92 -5.20 15.25
N SER A 230 -0.62 -5.61 14.01
CA SER A 230 0.47 -6.50 13.66
C SER A 230 1.81 -5.74 13.67
N LYS A 231 2.84 -6.38 14.23
CA LYS A 231 4.21 -5.84 14.29
C LYS A 231 5.11 -6.45 13.21
N ALA A 232 4.53 -6.96 12.13
CA ALA A 232 5.28 -7.44 10.98
C ALA A 232 5.55 -6.27 10.01
N PRO A 233 6.74 -6.22 9.39
CA PRO A 233 6.97 -5.32 8.27
C PRO A 233 6.14 -5.80 7.07
N HIS A 234 5.59 -4.85 6.31
CA HIS A 234 4.67 -5.11 5.20
C HIS A 234 5.04 -4.30 3.97
N TRP A 235 5.02 -4.91 2.79
CA TRP A 235 5.33 -4.24 1.53
C TRP A 235 4.05 -3.74 0.87
N VAL A 236 4.10 -2.50 0.39
CA VAL A 236 3.04 -1.86 -0.41
C VAL A 236 3.64 -1.12 -1.59
N VAL A 237 2.85 -0.90 -2.64
CA VAL A 237 3.24 -0.04 -3.79
C VAL A 237 2.52 1.29 -3.73
N LEU A 238 3.23 2.38 -4.01
CA LEU A 238 2.69 3.72 -4.06
C LEU A 238 2.13 3.99 -5.46
N THR A 239 0.91 4.49 -5.49
CA THR A 239 0.17 4.79 -6.72
C THR A 239 0.11 6.28 -7.04
N GLY A 240 0.40 7.13 -6.06
CA GLY A 240 0.47 8.58 -6.22
C GLY A 240 0.63 9.31 -4.89
N THR A 241 0.80 10.61 -4.97
CA THR A 241 0.75 11.52 -3.81
C THR A 241 0.11 12.86 -4.19
N ASP A 242 -0.53 13.51 -3.23
CA ASP A 242 -0.98 14.90 -3.32
C ASP A 242 -0.61 15.67 -2.04
N ASP A 243 -1.04 16.93 -1.89
CA ASP A 243 -0.71 17.77 -0.73
C ASP A 243 -1.15 17.20 0.64
N HIS A 244 -2.05 16.22 0.67
CA HIS A 244 -2.65 15.69 1.89
C HIS A 244 -2.34 14.21 2.12
N CYS A 245 -2.19 13.44 1.06
CA CYS A 245 -2.20 11.99 1.10
C CYS A 245 -1.07 11.36 0.28
N VAL A 246 -0.65 10.19 0.76
CA VAL A 246 0.08 9.19 -0.01
C VAL A 246 -0.90 8.08 -0.34
N TYR A 247 -0.95 7.65 -1.60
CA TYR A 247 -1.87 6.63 -2.08
C TYR A 247 -1.13 5.31 -2.29
N ILE A 248 -1.62 4.22 -1.70
CA ILE A 248 -0.98 2.90 -1.74
C ILE A 248 -1.92 1.81 -2.27
N HIS A 249 -1.38 0.81 -2.94
CA HIS A 249 -2.03 -0.50 -3.08
C HIS A 249 -1.46 -1.41 -2.01
N ASP A 250 -2.34 -1.97 -1.21
CA ASP A 250 -2.01 -2.97 -0.20
C ASP A 250 -2.39 -4.36 -0.76
N PRO A 251 -1.45 -5.31 -0.87
CA PRO A 251 -1.74 -6.64 -1.40
C PRO A 251 -2.41 -7.58 -0.39
N ASP A 252 -2.53 -7.22 0.90
CA ASP A 252 -3.01 -8.09 1.97
C ASP A 252 -4.36 -7.64 2.52
N PRO A 253 -5.48 -8.03 1.86
CA PRO A 253 -6.79 -7.73 2.38
C PRO A 253 -7.08 -8.54 3.65
N ASP A 254 -7.54 -7.87 4.70
CA ASP A 254 -8.01 -8.51 5.93
C ASP A 254 -9.25 -9.36 5.63
N THR A 255 -9.05 -10.68 5.50
CA THR A 255 -10.10 -11.65 5.22
C THR A 255 -10.99 -11.96 6.41
N ASP A 256 -10.62 -11.53 7.63
CA ASP A 256 -11.40 -11.83 8.85
C ASP A 256 -12.63 -10.93 9.02
N THR A 257 -12.72 -9.83 8.25
CA THR A 257 -13.93 -9.01 8.20
C THR A 257 -14.72 -9.33 6.93
N ALA A 258 -15.90 -9.94 7.09
CA ALA A 258 -16.85 -10.27 6.01
C ALA A 258 -17.35 -9.04 5.18
N VAL A 259 -16.80 -7.85 5.43
CA VAL A 259 -17.19 -6.56 4.87
C VAL A 259 -16.02 -5.88 4.14
N SER A 260 -14.81 -6.47 4.13
CA SER A 260 -13.66 -5.87 3.45
C SER A 260 -13.79 -6.04 1.93
N ARG A 261 -13.95 -4.94 1.20
CA ARG A 261 -14.00 -4.97 -0.27
C ARG A 261 -12.59 -4.83 -0.82
N ILE A 262 -12.35 -5.43 -1.99
CA ILE A 262 -11.11 -5.23 -2.77
C ILE A 262 -10.79 -3.74 -2.96
N LEU A 263 -11.81 -2.88 -3.10
CA LEU A 263 -11.66 -1.42 -3.21
C LEU A 263 -11.04 -0.76 -1.97
N ASP A 264 -11.14 -1.38 -0.79
CA ASP A 264 -10.59 -0.84 0.46
C ASP A 264 -9.06 -0.97 0.52
N TYR A 265 -8.45 -1.74 -0.40
CA TYR A 265 -7.01 -2.00 -0.52
C TYR A 265 -6.41 -1.43 -1.81
N GLN A 266 -7.25 -0.85 -2.66
CA GLN A 266 -6.85 -0.17 -3.88
C GLN A 266 -6.81 1.33 -3.68
N HIS A 267 -5.67 1.91 -4.05
CA HIS A 267 -5.39 3.33 -4.01
C HIS A 267 -5.79 3.94 -2.64
N VAL A 268 -5.41 3.25 -1.56
CA VAL A 268 -5.71 3.59 -0.17
C VAL A 268 -4.96 4.87 0.18
N PRO A 269 -5.65 5.93 0.59
CA PRO A 269 -5.01 7.16 0.99
C PRO A 269 -4.63 7.08 2.46
N VAL A 270 -3.38 7.42 2.71
CA VAL A 270 -2.82 7.56 4.04
C VAL A 270 -2.42 9.03 4.18
N ALA A 271 -2.88 9.70 5.24
CA ALA A 271 -2.44 11.07 5.52
C ALA A 271 -0.91 11.11 5.59
N ARG A 272 -0.27 12.13 4.99
CA ARG A 272 1.20 12.20 4.90
C ARG A 272 1.90 12.01 6.24
N GLU A 273 1.45 12.69 7.29
CA GLU A 273 2.01 12.54 8.65
C GLU A 273 1.90 11.11 9.17
N ASP A 274 0.79 10.44 8.88
CA ASP A 274 0.58 9.07 9.32
C ASP A 274 1.44 8.09 8.52
N PHE A 275 1.55 8.32 7.21
CA PHE A 275 2.41 7.55 6.32
C PHE A 275 3.87 7.63 6.76
N GLN A 276 4.41 8.83 7.00
CA GLN A 276 5.78 9.02 7.48
C GLN A 276 6.07 8.20 8.75
N ARG A 277 5.12 8.17 9.70
CA ARG A 277 5.26 7.35 10.92
C ARG A 277 5.17 5.84 10.64
N MET A 278 4.41 5.43 9.63
CA MET A 278 4.26 4.02 9.24
C MET A 278 5.48 3.45 8.54
N THR A 279 6.26 4.26 7.83
CA THR A 279 7.45 3.82 7.06
C THR A 279 8.67 3.42 7.90
N SER A 280 8.55 3.38 9.23
CA SER A 280 9.64 3.09 10.16
C SER A 280 9.30 1.87 11.02
N TYR A 281 10.20 0.89 11.03
CA TYR A 281 9.98 -0.41 11.64
C TYR A 281 10.98 -0.76 12.76
N GLY A 282 10.49 -1.36 13.85
CA GLY A 282 11.34 -1.90 14.91
C GLY A 282 12.12 -0.85 15.70
N LYS A 283 12.99 -1.30 16.62
CA LYS A 283 13.77 -0.42 17.50
C LYS A 283 14.80 0.43 16.75
N ARG A 284 15.40 -0.14 15.70
CA ARG A 284 16.35 0.54 14.81
C ARG A 284 15.67 1.43 13.77
N ARG A 285 14.34 1.57 13.79
CA ARG A 285 13.58 2.42 12.86
C ARG A 285 13.93 2.12 11.40
N VAL A 286 13.99 0.84 11.08
CA VAL A 286 14.33 0.33 9.76
C VAL A 286 13.33 0.87 8.75
N GLN A 287 13.85 1.43 7.66
CA GLN A 287 13.08 1.87 6.50
C GLN A 287 13.70 1.25 5.26
N ALA A 288 12.86 0.82 4.33
CA ALA A 288 13.31 0.38 3.02
C ALA A 288 12.31 0.83 1.94
N ALA A 289 12.85 1.27 0.81
CA ALA A 289 12.07 1.55 -0.38
C ALA A 289 12.83 1.11 -1.64
N ILE A 290 12.07 0.74 -2.67
CA ILE A 290 12.60 0.32 -3.96
C ILE A 290 11.91 1.16 -5.02
N VAL A 291 12.72 1.88 -5.80
CA VAL A 291 12.28 2.57 -7.01
C VAL A 291 12.56 1.65 -8.18
N LEU A 292 11.57 1.46 -9.05
CA LEU A 292 11.68 0.71 -10.30
C LEU A 292 11.48 1.67 -11.47
N ARG A 293 12.23 1.46 -12.56
CA ARG A 293 12.01 2.10 -13.85
C ARG A 293 12.15 1.10 -14.98
N ARG A 294 11.59 1.43 -16.14
CA ARG A 294 11.80 0.64 -17.35
C ARG A 294 13.28 0.73 -17.74
N ARG A 295 13.95 -0.43 -17.90
CA ARG A 295 15.28 -0.46 -18.50
C ARG A 295 15.16 -0.05 -19.96
N LEU A 296 15.75 1.09 -20.31
CA LEU A 296 15.85 1.48 -21.72
C LEU A 296 16.87 0.55 -22.38
N PRO A 297 16.58 0.02 -23.58
CA PRO A 297 17.57 -0.74 -24.32
C PRO A 297 18.77 0.15 -24.61
N GLU A 298 19.98 -0.34 -24.33
CA GLU A 298 21.22 0.33 -24.73
C GLU A 298 21.20 0.51 -26.25
N LEU A 299 21.02 1.75 -26.71
CA LEU A 299 21.17 2.08 -28.11
C LEU A 299 22.64 1.89 -28.47
N GLY A 300 22.92 0.88 -29.30
CA GLY A 300 24.23 0.71 -29.89
C GLY A 300 24.65 2.00 -30.60
N SER A 301 25.82 2.53 -30.22
CA SER A 301 26.50 3.74 -30.67
C SER A 301 26.28 5.03 -29.85
N GLY A 302 27.22 5.27 -28.92
CA GLY A 302 27.88 6.57 -28.75
C GLY A 302 27.23 7.63 -27.87
N GLU A 303 25.91 7.62 -27.67
CA GLU A 303 25.25 8.51 -26.72
C GLU A 303 24.70 7.69 -25.56
N LEU A 304 25.49 7.59 -24.48
CA LEU A 304 24.97 7.28 -23.16
C LEU A 304 23.91 8.36 -22.83
N MET A 305 22.62 8.04 -22.97
CA MET A 305 21.62 8.73 -22.18
C MET A 305 21.93 8.37 -20.73
N CYS A 306 22.73 9.21 -20.09
CA CYS A 306 22.96 9.18 -18.65
C CYS A 306 21.58 9.22 -18.01
N SER A 307 21.13 8.06 -17.54
CA SER A 307 19.92 8.01 -16.78
C SER A 307 20.29 8.63 -15.43
N ASP A 308 19.38 9.36 -14.78
CA ASP A 308 19.60 9.85 -13.40
C ASP A 308 19.89 8.69 -12.40
N PHE A 309 20.03 7.43 -12.84
CA PHE A 309 20.45 6.26 -12.09
C PHE A 309 21.96 6.06 -12.00
N ASP A 310 22.78 6.74 -12.80
CA ASP A 310 24.22 6.47 -12.94
C ASP A 310 25.12 7.06 -11.83
N LEU A 311 24.55 7.45 -10.68
CA LEU A 311 25.30 7.96 -9.54
C LEU A 311 24.90 7.22 -8.25
N ALA A 312 25.62 6.15 -7.93
CA ALA A 312 25.75 5.58 -6.59
C ALA A 312 27.24 5.30 -6.33
N VAL A 313 27.70 5.58 -5.09
CA VAL A 313 29.08 5.41 -4.59
C VAL A 313 29.34 3.95 -4.27
#